data_AF-A0A2V9B7A8-F1
#
_entry.id   AF-A0A2V9B7A8-F1
#
_cell.length_a   1.000
_cell.length_b   1.000
_cell.length_c   1.000
_cell.angle_alpha   90.00
_cell.angle_beta   90.00
_cell.angle_gamma   90.00
#
_symmetry.space_group_name_H-M   'P 1'
#
loop_
_entity.id
_entity.type
_entity.pdbx_description
1 polymer ?
#
loop_
_entity_poly.entity_id
_entity_poly.type
_entity_poly.pdbx_seq_one_letter_code
_entity_poly.pdbx_strand_id
1 'polypeptide(L)'
;MVVNGKDHMASYGMNSAVYINLGTNQGVKIGDYFRIFRYQGTAAETVPQTKDYQFMMYGFGSAPQRYSWNDLPREVLGEGIVINVSRNSSTVMITLSSSAIYAGDYTELE
;
A
#
# COMPACT_ATOMS: atom_id res chain seq x y z
N MET A 1 3.65 3.59 6.08
CA MET A 1 3.90 2.16 5.87
C MET A 1 3.77 1.42 7.19
N VAL A 2 3.15 0.25 7.16
CA VAL A 2 3.04 -0.67 8.29
C VAL A 2 4.41 -1.30 8.55
N VAL A 3 4.93 -1.13 9.76
CA VAL A 3 6.27 -1.61 10.14
C VAL A 3 6.17 -2.96 10.84
N ASN A 4 5.31 -3.08 11.85
CA ASN A 4 5.09 -4.30 12.61
C ASN A 4 3.76 -4.20 13.40
N GLY A 5 3.25 -5.31 13.90
CA GLY A 5 2.14 -5.33 14.85
C GLY A 5 2.64 -5.44 16.29
N LYS A 6 1.76 -5.06 17.22
CA LYS A 6 1.99 -5.21 18.67
C LYS A 6 2.28 -6.67 19.05
N ASP A 7 1.58 -7.62 18.43
CA ASP A 7 1.68 -9.04 18.74
C ASP A 7 2.67 -9.79 17.83
N HIS A 8 3.44 -9.08 17.00
CA HIS A 8 4.45 -9.63 16.07
C HIS A 8 3.93 -10.76 15.16
N MET A 9 2.65 -10.72 14.79
CA MET A 9 2.03 -11.70 13.90
C MET A 9 2.50 -11.52 12.46
N ALA A 10 2.45 -12.59 11.66
CA ALA A 10 2.80 -12.51 10.23
C ALA A 10 1.80 -11.68 9.42
N SER A 11 0.53 -11.67 9.85
CA SER A 11 -0.57 -10.94 9.20
C SER A 11 -1.42 -10.24 10.24
N TYR A 12 -1.99 -9.10 9.86
CA TYR A 12 -2.85 -8.26 10.69
C TYR A 12 -4.22 -8.11 10.04
N GLY A 13 -5.24 -8.02 10.87
CA GLY A 13 -6.62 -7.80 10.44
C GLY A 13 -7.34 -6.83 11.36
N MET A 14 -8.67 -6.81 11.29
CA MET A 14 -9.50 -5.98 12.16
C MET A 14 -9.14 -6.19 13.64
N ASN A 15 -9.17 -5.11 14.42
CA ASN A 15 -8.80 -5.02 15.84
C ASN A 15 -7.32 -5.22 16.16
N SER A 16 -6.46 -5.48 15.18
CA SER A 16 -5.02 -5.57 15.40
C SER A 16 -4.43 -4.16 15.59
N ALA A 17 -3.51 -4.01 16.54
CA ALA A 17 -2.74 -2.78 16.72
C ALA A 17 -1.43 -2.88 15.94
N VAL A 18 -1.21 -1.96 15.01
CA VAL A 18 -0.03 -1.90 14.15
C VAL A 18 0.74 -0.60 14.35
N TYR A 19 2.05 -0.68 14.18
CA TYR A 19 2.95 0.46 14.20
C TYR A 19 3.21 0.93 12.76
N ILE A 20 3.03 2.22 12.51
CA ILE A 20 3.34 2.84 11.22
C ILE A 20 4.49 3.84 11.36
N ASN A 21 5.23 4.05 10.27
CA ASN A 21 6.36 4.99 10.21
C ASN A 21 5.95 6.45 9.94
N LEU A 22 4.82 6.88 10.47
CA LEU A 22 4.32 8.26 10.39
C LEU A 22 3.95 8.73 11.80
N GLY A 23 4.36 9.95 12.18
CA GLY A 23 4.16 10.53 13.50
C GLY A 23 3.96 12.04 13.45
N THR A 24 4.21 12.74 14.57
CA THR A 24 3.96 14.20 14.65
C THR A 24 4.73 15.01 13.61
N ASN A 25 5.92 14.57 13.22
CA ASN A 25 6.74 15.25 12.21
C ASN A 25 6.09 15.24 10.82
N GLN A 26 5.20 14.28 10.57
CA GLN A 26 4.39 14.18 9.35
C GLN A 26 2.97 14.74 9.56
N GLY A 27 2.70 15.36 10.71
CA GLY A 27 1.41 15.99 11.02
C GLY A 27 0.37 15.07 11.66
N VAL A 28 0.71 13.81 11.95
CA VAL A 28 -0.23 12.82 12.49
C VAL A 28 -0.68 13.21 13.90
N LYS A 29 -1.98 13.07 14.17
CA LYS A 29 -2.64 13.30 15.45
C LYS A 29 -3.38 12.06 15.92
N ILE A 30 -3.65 12.01 17.22
CA ILE A 30 -4.50 10.96 17.81
C ILE A 30 -5.92 11.19 17.31
N GLY A 31 -6.58 10.12 16.85
CA GLY A 31 -7.92 10.16 16.27
C GLY A 31 -7.94 10.28 14.74
N ASP A 32 -6.79 10.53 14.09
CA ASP A 32 -6.71 10.52 12.63
C ASP A 32 -6.99 9.11 12.08
N TYR A 33 -7.56 9.07 10.88
CA TYR A 33 -7.76 7.83 10.13
C TYR A 33 -6.66 7.64 9.09
N PHE A 34 -6.27 6.39 8.92
CA PHE A 34 -5.31 5.94 7.92
C PHE A 34 -5.95 4.92 7.00
N ARG A 35 -5.65 5.06 5.71
CA ARG A 35 -5.93 4.04 4.71
C ARG A 35 -4.68 3.21 4.47
N ILE A 36 -4.85 1.89 4.48
CA ILE A 36 -3.80 0.91 4.21
C ILE A 36 -4.04 0.35 2.81
N PHE A 37 -3.01 0.36 1.98
CA PHE A 37 -3.12 -0.05 0.58
C PHE A 37 -1.86 -0.73 0.06
N ARG A 38 -2.01 -1.43 -1.07
CA ARG A 38 -0.94 -2.09 -1.81
C ARG A 38 -1.00 -1.75 -3.29
N TYR A 39 0.17 -1.53 -3.90
CA TYR A 39 0.27 -1.36 -5.34
C TYR A 39 0.19 -2.71 -6.05
N GLN A 40 -0.69 -2.82 -7.04
CA GLN A 40 -0.94 -4.03 -7.83
C GLN A 40 0.12 -4.23 -8.94
N GLY A 41 1.41 -4.23 -8.57
CA GLY A 41 2.47 -4.18 -9.58
C GLY A 41 3.91 -4.25 -9.07
N THR A 42 4.22 -5.09 -8.09
CA THR A 42 5.64 -5.21 -7.65
C THR A 42 6.46 -6.15 -8.56
N ALA A 43 5.79 -6.98 -9.37
CA ALA A 43 6.45 -7.83 -10.34
C ALA A 43 6.76 -7.00 -11.58
N ALA A 44 8.04 -6.73 -11.86
CA ALA A 44 8.47 -6.03 -13.07
C ALA A 44 7.66 -6.53 -14.27
N GLU A 45 6.93 -5.63 -14.93
CA GLU A 45 6.22 -5.91 -16.19
C GLU A 45 7.28 -6.46 -17.12
N THR A 46 7.33 -7.78 -17.24
CA THR A 46 8.30 -8.43 -18.10
C THR A 46 7.72 -8.21 -19.48
N VAL A 47 8.26 -7.23 -20.20
CA VAL A 47 7.87 -6.98 -21.59
C VAL A 47 7.91 -8.34 -22.29
N PRO A 48 6.78 -8.84 -22.82
CA PRO A 48 6.75 -10.13 -23.48
C PRO A 48 7.84 -10.16 -24.54
N GLN A 49 8.83 -11.05 -24.39
CA GLN A 49 9.98 -11.15 -25.30
C GLN A 49 9.62 -11.85 -26.62
N THR A 50 8.33 -12.14 -26.84
CA THR A 50 7.83 -12.73 -28.07
C THR A 50 8.10 -11.76 -29.22
N LYS A 51 8.78 -12.25 -30.26
CA LYS A 51 9.04 -11.49 -31.48
C LYS A 51 7.71 -10.94 -32.04
N ASP A 52 7.73 -9.67 -32.43
CA ASP A 52 6.60 -8.94 -33.03
C ASP A 52 5.35 -8.77 -32.14
N TYR A 53 5.41 -9.07 -30.83
CA TYR A 53 4.28 -8.94 -29.90
C TYR A 53 3.65 -7.53 -29.92
N GLN A 54 4.51 -6.51 -29.95
CA GLN A 54 4.10 -5.12 -29.96
C GLN A 54 3.39 -4.72 -31.27
N PHE A 55 3.81 -5.29 -32.40
CA PHE A 55 3.17 -5.09 -33.70
C PHE A 55 1.82 -5.79 -33.79
N MET A 56 1.70 -7.01 -33.24
CA MET A 56 0.43 -7.76 -33.20
C MET A 56 -0.62 -7.10 -32.31
N MET A 57 -0.18 -6.47 -31.20
CA MET A 57 -1.10 -5.91 -30.20
C MET A 57 -1.55 -4.48 -30.52
N TYR A 58 -0.67 -3.64 -31.07
CA TYR A 58 -0.96 -2.20 -31.28
C TYR A 58 -0.99 -1.76 -32.76
N GLY A 59 -0.64 -2.62 -33.72
CA GLY A 59 -0.60 -2.26 -35.13
C GLY A 59 0.66 -1.47 -35.54
N PHE A 60 0.92 -1.40 -36.85
CA PHE A 60 2.11 -0.77 -37.42
C PHE A 60 2.13 0.74 -37.12
N GLY A 61 3.19 1.22 -36.47
CA GLY A 61 3.41 2.64 -36.15
C GLY A 61 3.00 3.07 -34.74
N SER A 62 2.45 2.17 -33.93
CA SER A 62 2.02 2.46 -32.56
C SER A 62 3.17 2.25 -31.57
N ALA A 63 3.58 3.31 -30.87
CA ALA A 63 4.48 3.18 -29.73
C ALA A 63 3.66 2.73 -28.50
N PRO A 64 4.03 1.63 -27.81
CA PRO A 64 3.38 1.25 -26.57
C PRO A 64 3.61 2.37 -25.56
N GLN A 65 2.55 2.78 -24.87
CA GLN A 65 2.71 3.60 -23.69
C GLN A 65 3.30 2.73 -22.59
N ARG A 66 4.43 3.16 -22.02
CA ARG A 66 4.94 2.56 -20.80
C ARG A 66 4.03 3.01 -19.67
N TYR A 67 3.25 2.10 -19.11
CA TYR A 67 2.51 2.37 -17.88
C TYR A 67 3.51 2.47 -16.73
N SER A 68 3.43 3.55 -15.97
CA SER A 68 4.14 3.65 -14.70
C SER A 68 3.35 2.88 -13.65
N TRP A 69 4.02 2.26 -12.69
CA TRP A 69 3.37 1.57 -11.56
C TRP A 69 2.38 2.46 -10.80
N ASN A 70 2.59 3.78 -10.86
CA ASN A 70 1.70 4.78 -10.27
C ASN A 70 0.36 4.94 -11.02
N ASP A 71 0.25 4.42 -12.24
CA ASP A 71 -0.96 4.51 -13.08
C ASP A 71 -1.92 3.34 -12.84
N LEU A 72 -1.47 2.29 -12.15
CA LEU A 72 -2.32 1.16 -11.80
C LEU A 72 -3.18 1.49 -10.57
N PRO A 73 -4.44 1.00 -10.54
CA PRO A 73 -5.29 1.16 -9.38
C PRO A 73 -4.65 0.46 -8.17
N ARG A 74 -4.52 1.21 -7.07
CA ARG A 74 -4.09 0.68 -5.77
C ARG A 74 -5.21 -0.13 -5.14
N GLU A 75 -4.86 -1.24 -4.51
CA GLU A 75 -5.78 -2.05 -3.72
C GLU A 75 -5.85 -1.51 -2.30
N VAL A 76 -7.04 -1.12 -1.83
CA VAL A 76 -7.27 -0.71 -0.45
C VAL A 76 -7.53 -1.94 0.40
N LEU A 77 -6.63 -2.21 1.34
CA LEU A 77 -6.63 -3.40 2.19
C LEU A 77 -7.40 -3.20 3.50
N GLY A 78 -7.47 -1.95 3.96
CA GLY A 78 -8.15 -1.63 5.22
C GLY A 78 -7.97 -0.19 5.66
N GLU A 79 -8.55 0.08 6.82
CA GLU A 79 -8.54 1.39 7.47
C GLU A 79 -8.21 1.21 8.95
N GLY A 80 -7.68 2.26 9.57
CA GLY A 80 -7.42 2.24 10.99
C GLY A 80 -7.35 3.63 11.61
N ILE A 81 -7.59 3.68 12.91
CA ILE A 81 -7.57 4.91 13.69
C ILE A 81 -6.29 4.99 14.52
N VAL A 82 -5.68 6.17 14.59
CA VAL A 82 -4.51 6.44 15.41
C VAL A 82 -4.91 6.50 16.88
N ILE A 83 -4.30 5.64 17.71
CA ILE A 83 -4.50 5.62 19.15
C ILE A 83 -3.32 6.22 19.93
N ASN A 84 -2.13 6.27 19.33
CA ASN A 84 -0.94 6.86 19.94
C ASN A 84 -0.01 7.41 18.86
N VAL A 85 0.64 8.54 19.15
CA VAL A 85 1.57 9.20 18.24
C VAL A 85 2.88 9.53 18.96
N SER A 86 3.98 9.23 18.29
CA SER A 86 5.35 9.62 18.61
C SER A 86 5.91 10.53 17.51
N ARG A 87 7.18 10.95 17.60
CA ARG A 87 7.77 11.90 16.63
C ARG A 87 7.76 11.40 15.18
N ASN A 88 8.14 10.14 14.96
CA ASN A 88 8.33 9.53 13.64
C ASN A 88 7.50 8.25 13.44
N SER A 89 6.65 7.90 14.40
CA SER A 89 5.85 6.69 14.36
C SER A 89 4.53 6.89 15.10
N SER A 90 3.57 6.04 14.81
CA SER A 90 2.29 6.01 15.51
C SER A 90 1.77 4.58 15.61
N THR A 91 0.89 4.37 16.58
CA THR A 91 0.15 3.13 16.76
C THR A 91 -1.26 3.33 16.22
N VAL A 92 -1.66 2.47 15.29
CA VAL A 92 -2.94 2.49 14.62
C VAL A 92 -3.69 1.21 14.97
N MET A 93 -4.95 1.33 15.36
CA MET A 93 -5.86 0.20 15.51
C MET A 93 -6.62 0.01 14.20
N ILE A 94 -6.53 -1.18 13.60
CA ILE A 94 -7.24 -1.48 12.36
C ILE A 94 -8.74 -1.60 12.65
N THR A 95 -9.54 -0.74 12.04
CA THR A 95 -11.00 -0.68 12.19
C THR A 95 -11.70 -1.51 11.13
N LEU A 96 -11.13 -1.57 9.93
CA LEU A 96 -11.65 -2.35 8.80
C LEU A 96 -10.50 -3.06 8.10
N SER A 97 -10.73 -4.30 7.70
CA SER A 97 -9.79 -5.10 6.90
C SER A 97 -10.59 -5.86 5.85
N SER A 98 -10.40 -5.50 4.58
CA SER A 98 -10.98 -6.22 3.43
C SER A 98 -10.11 -7.41 3.01
N SER A 99 -8.81 -7.34 3.32
CA SER A 99 -7.81 -8.35 3.02
C SER A 99 -6.74 -8.38 4.11
N ALA A 100 -5.92 -9.43 4.12
CA ALA A 100 -4.82 -9.57 5.07
C ALA A 100 -3.77 -8.47 4.85
N ILE A 101 -3.47 -7.74 5.93
CA ILE A 101 -2.47 -6.68 5.95
C ILE A 101 -1.16 -7.27 6.48
N TYR A 102 -0.04 -6.90 5.87
CA TYR A 102 1.28 -7.37 6.23
C TYR A 102 2.21 -6.20 6.54
N ALA A 103 3.31 -6.51 7.23
CA ALA A 103 4.40 -5.55 7.36
C ALA A 103 4.95 -5.22 5.96
N GLY A 104 5.17 -3.93 5.69
CA GLY A 104 5.55 -3.40 4.37
C GLY A 104 4.40 -2.80 3.56
N ASP A 105 3.13 -3.02 3.95
CA ASP A 105 2.01 -2.37 3.27
C ASP A 105 2.02 -0.85 3.47
N TYR A 106 1.58 -0.12 2.44
CA TYR A 106 1.62 1.34 2.43
C TYR A 106 0.47 1.91 3.25
N THR A 107 0.70 3.09 3.83
CA THR A 107 -0.33 3.81 4.59
C THR A 107 -0.33 5.28 4.17
N GLU A 108 -1.52 5.85 4.05
CA GLU A 108 -1.73 7.29 3.83
C GLU A 108 -2.72 7.84 4.85
N LEU A 109 -2.52 9.11 5.23
CA LEU A 109 -3.48 9.86 6.03
C LEU A 109 -4.72 10.15 5.16
N GLU A 110 -5.91 9.99 5.74
CA GLU A 110 -7.17 10.36 5.08
C GLU A 110 -7.54 11.84 5.26
#